data_AF-A0A8J6F847-F1
#
_entry.id   AF-A0A8J6F847-F1
#
_cell.length_a   1.000
_cell.length_b   1.000
_cell.length_c   1.000
_cell.angle_alpha   90.00
_cell.angle_beta   90.00
_cell.angle_gamma   90.00
#
_symmetry.space_group_name_H-M   'P 1'
#
loop_
_entity.id
_entity.type
_entity.pdbx_description
1 polymer ?
#
loop_
_entity_poly.entity_id
_entity_poly.type
_entity_poly.pdbx_seq_one_letter_code
_entity_poly.pdbx_strand_id
1 'polypeptide(L)'
;MAAKRALVILAKGAEEMETVIPTDVMRRAGGPYDVIVLPGGNLGAQNLSESPSVKDILQEQDAKKGLIAAICAGPTALLAHGIGFGRSVTTHPLAKDKMMNG
;
A
#
# COMPACT_ATOMS: atom_id res chain seq x y z
N MET A 1 -19.11 -13.74 13.55
CA MET A 1 -17.96 -13.60 12.62
C MET A 1 -17.37 -12.21 12.80
N ALA A 2 -16.04 -12.07 12.85
CA ALA A 2 -15.40 -10.77 12.92
C ALA A 2 -15.75 -9.94 11.66
N ALA A 3 -15.92 -8.63 11.83
CA ALA A 3 -16.28 -7.73 10.74
C ALA A 3 -15.15 -7.68 9.69
N LYS A 4 -15.53 -7.60 8.41
CA LYS A 4 -14.60 -7.43 7.28
C LYS A 4 -13.93 -6.05 7.37
N ARG A 5 -12.60 -5.97 7.39
CA ARG A 5 -11.84 -4.73 7.65
C ARG A 5 -10.68 -4.54 6.67
N ALA A 6 -10.89 -3.76 5.62
CA ALA A 6 -9.79 -3.24 4.81
C ALA A 6 -9.44 -1.83 5.29
N LEU A 7 -8.15 -1.53 5.39
CA LEU A 7 -7.65 -0.16 5.54
C LEU A 7 -7.02 0.26 4.21
N VAL A 8 -7.60 1.27 3.56
CA VAL A 8 -7.02 1.89 2.36
C VAL A 8 -6.48 3.25 2.76
N ILE A 9 -5.17 3.47 2.63
CA ILE A 9 -4.54 4.69 3.10
C ILE A 9 -4.53 5.73 1.98
N LEU A 10 -5.33 6.77 2.13
CA LEU A 10 -5.41 7.89 1.18
C LEU A 10 -4.52 9.03 1.67
N ALA A 11 -3.41 9.29 0.96
CA ALA A 11 -2.56 10.45 1.21
C ALA A 11 -3.02 11.68 0.42
N LYS A 12 -2.67 12.88 0.89
CA LYS A 12 -2.88 14.12 0.13
C LYS A 12 -2.18 14.02 -1.24
N GLY A 13 -2.86 14.45 -2.30
CA GLY A 13 -2.33 14.37 -3.66
C GLY A 13 -2.37 12.97 -4.28
N ALA A 14 -3.06 12.02 -3.64
CA ALA A 14 -3.43 10.77 -4.28
C ALA A 14 -4.42 11.03 -5.42
N GLU A 15 -4.26 10.26 -6.49
CA GLU A 15 -5.22 10.22 -7.59
C GLU A 15 -6.45 9.44 -7.12
N GLU A 16 -7.64 10.04 -7.18
CA GLU A 16 -8.85 9.42 -6.61
C GLU A 16 -9.11 8.03 -7.19
N MET A 17 -8.85 7.84 -8.50
CA MET A 17 -9.04 6.56 -9.17
C MET A 17 -8.16 5.44 -8.59
N GLU A 18 -6.95 5.75 -8.13
CA GLU A 18 -6.02 4.79 -7.49
C GLU A 18 -6.56 4.29 -6.15
N THR A 19 -7.47 5.03 -5.52
CA THR A 19 -8.07 4.66 -4.22
C THR A 19 -9.47 4.07 -4.40
N VAL A 20 -10.31 4.72 -5.20
CA VAL A 20 -11.72 4.32 -5.37
C VAL A 20 -11.84 2.96 -6.04
N ILE A 21 -11.02 2.69 -7.06
CA ILE A 21 -11.07 1.42 -7.81
C ILE A 21 -10.74 0.21 -6.91
N PRO A 22 -9.58 0.13 -6.23
CA PRO A 22 -9.29 -1.03 -5.38
C PRO A 22 -10.29 -1.15 -4.23
N THR A 23 -10.76 -0.03 -3.67
CA THR A 23 -11.79 -0.04 -2.62
C THR A 23 -13.10 -0.65 -3.12
N ASP A 24 -13.57 -0.25 -4.30
CA ASP A 24 -14.80 -0.76 -4.89
C ASP A 24 -14.66 -2.23 -5.29
N VAL A 25 -13.52 -2.65 -5.86
CA VAL A 25 -13.23 -4.06 -6.16
C VAL A 25 -13.28 -4.92 -4.90
N MET A 26 -12.59 -4.52 -3.81
CA MET A 26 -12.62 -5.26 -2.54
C MET A 26 -14.03 -5.35 -1.97
N ARG A 27 -14.79 -4.25 -2.04
CA ARG A 27 -16.19 -4.21 -1.59
C ARG A 27 -17.05 -5.22 -2.34
N ARG A 28 -16.90 -5.32 -3.67
CA ARG A 28 -17.66 -6.25 -4.53
C ARG A 28 -17.21 -7.71 -4.37
N ALA A 29 -15.91 -7.95 -4.26
CA ALA A 29 -15.34 -9.30 -4.21
C ALA A 29 -15.83 -10.09 -2.98
N GLY A 30 -15.99 -9.42 -1.83
CA GLY A 30 -16.43 -10.04 -0.59
C GLY A 30 -15.43 -11.05 0.01
N GLY A 31 -15.27 -11.04 1.34
CA GLY A 31 -14.38 -11.97 2.05
C GLY A 31 -13.98 -11.41 3.42
N PRO A 32 -13.28 -12.17 4.27
CA PRO A 32 -12.58 -11.59 5.41
C PRO A 32 -11.41 -10.77 4.86
N TYR A 33 -11.40 -9.47 5.15
CA TYR A 33 -10.28 -8.62 4.82
C TYR A 33 -9.65 -8.16 6.12
N ASP A 34 -8.36 -8.44 6.24
CA ASP A 34 -7.43 -7.87 7.21
C ASP A 34 -6.22 -7.39 6.38
N VAL A 35 -6.48 -6.47 5.45
CA VAL A 35 -5.52 -6.00 4.46
C VAL A 35 -5.32 -4.50 4.57
N ILE A 36 -4.08 -4.07 4.41
CA ILE A 36 -3.72 -2.68 4.17
C ILE A 36 -3.44 -2.52 2.69
N VAL A 37 -4.07 -1.53 2.05
CA VAL A 37 -3.84 -1.20 0.66
C VAL A 37 -3.19 0.17 0.55
N LEU A 38 -2.11 0.25 -0.23
CA LEU A 38 -1.38 1.46 -0.59
C LEU A 38 -1.64 1.79 -2.07
N PRO A 39 -2.54 2.75 -2.35
CA PRO A 39 -2.74 3.32 -3.68
C PRO A 39 -1.46 3.93 -4.27
N GLY A 40 -1.45 4.06 -5.60
CA GLY A 40 -0.38 4.74 -6.33
C GLY A 40 -0.57 6.26 -6.45
N GLY A 41 -0.24 6.78 -7.63
CA GLY A 41 -0.12 8.21 -7.92
C GLY A 41 1.22 8.79 -7.44
N ASN A 42 1.72 9.81 -8.15
CA ASN A 42 3.07 10.34 -7.89
C ASN A 42 3.19 10.98 -6.50
N LEU A 43 2.42 12.04 -6.23
CA LEU A 43 2.45 12.75 -4.94
C LEU A 43 1.85 11.91 -3.81
N GLY A 44 0.80 11.13 -4.09
CA GLY A 44 0.20 10.20 -3.14
C GLY A 44 1.21 9.18 -2.61
N ALA A 45 1.89 8.45 -3.49
CA ALA A 45 2.88 7.45 -3.09
C ALA A 45 4.10 8.06 -2.39
N GLN A 46 4.53 9.27 -2.80
CA GLN A 46 5.57 10.01 -2.09
C GLN A 46 5.15 10.28 -0.63
N ASN A 47 3.97 10.86 -0.43
CA ASN A 47 3.47 11.19 0.91
C ASN A 47 3.25 9.93 1.78
N LEU A 48 2.86 8.81 1.18
CA LEU A 48 2.80 7.52 1.88
C LEU A 48 4.21 7.06 2.32
N SER A 49 5.21 7.23 1.46
CA SER A 49 6.60 6.86 1.74
C SER A 49 7.24 7.72 2.84
N GLU A 50 6.83 8.99 2.94
CA GLU A 50 7.38 9.95 3.92
C GLU A 50 6.62 9.97 5.25
N SER A 51 5.47 9.28 5.35
CA SER A 51 4.61 9.33 6.54
C SER A 51 5.05 8.38 7.67
N PRO A 52 5.38 8.90 8.87
CA PRO A 52 5.70 8.05 10.03
C PRO A 52 4.51 7.20 10.48
N SER A 53 3.28 7.74 10.43
CA SER A 53 2.09 6.97 10.81
C SER A 53 1.85 5.78 9.88
N VAL A 54 2.16 5.93 8.58
CA VAL A 54 2.09 4.82 7.62
C VAL A 54 3.14 3.75 7.95
N LYS A 55 4.36 4.17 8.33
CA LYS A 55 5.40 3.25 8.79
C LYS A 55 4.90 2.35 9.91
N ASP A 56 4.39 2.94 10.99
CA ASP A 56 3.96 2.20 12.19
C ASP A 56 2.85 1.20 11.85
N ILE A 57 1.85 1.65 11.07
CA ILE A 57 0.74 0.83 10.61
C ILE A 57 1.22 -0.36 9.76
N LEU A 58 2.16 -0.14 8.83
CA LEU A 58 2.69 -1.19 7.97
C LEU A 58 3.58 -2.18 8.74
N GLN A 59 4.41 -1.69 9.66
CA GLN A 59 5.27 -2.53 10.47
C GLN A 59 4.45 -3.42 11.43
N GLU A 60 3.39 -2.88 12.03
CA GLU A 60 2.46 -3.68 12.84
C GLU A 60 1.78 -4.77 12.00
N GLN A 61 1.34 -4.43 10.79
CA GLN A 61 0.71 -5.37 9.88
C GLN A 61 1.67 -6.47 9.40
N ASP A 62 2.91 -6.15 9.04
CA ASP A 62 3.90 -7.13 8.61
C ASP A 62 4.37 -8.01 9.78
N ALA A 63 4.50 -7.45 11.00
CA ALA A 63 4.87 -8.21 12.20
C ALA A 63 3.87 -9.32 12.54
N LYS A 64 2.57 -9.09 12.33
CA LYS A 64 1.53 -10.12 12.47
C LYS A 64 1.32 -10.97 11.22
N LYS A 65 2.19 -10.84 10.20
CA LYS A 65 2.10 -11.52 8.89
C LYS A 65 0.77 -11.25 8.18
N GLY A 66 0.20 -10.07 8.39
CA GLY A 66 -1.02 -9.61 7.74
C GLY A 66 -0.78 -9.28 6.27
N LEU A 67 -1.88 -9.15 5.52
CA LEU A 67 -1.79 -8.82 4.11
C LEU A 67 -1.50 -7.33 3.92
N ILE A 68 -0.56 -7.02 3.03
CA ILE A 68 -0.26 -5.67 2.55
C ILE A 68 -0.26 -5.72 1.02
N ALA A 69 -1.06 -4.86 0.40
CA ALA A 69 -1.13 -4.72 -1.04
C ALA A 69 -0.72 -3.29 -1.42
N ALA A 70 -0.01 -3.15 -2.53
CA ALA A 70 0.39 -1.85 -3.07
C ALA A 70 0.32 -1.89 -4.60
N ILE A 71 -0.09 -0.78 -5.21
CA ILE A 71 -0.33 -0.70 -6.66
C ILE A 71 0.31 0.55 -7.27
N CYS A 72 0.66 0.46 -8.56
CA CYS A 72 1.25 1.55 -9.34
C CYS A 72 2.56 2.04 -8.69
N ALA A 73 2.61 3.27 -8.16
CA ALA A 73 3.77 3.80 -7.43
C ALA A 73 3.75 3.48 -5.92
N GLY A 74 2.62 3.01 -5.37
CA GLY A 74 2.47 2.67 -3.95
C GLY A 74 3.53 1.71 -3.39
N PRO A 75 4.08 0.75 -4.15
CA PRO A 75 5.17 -0.12 -3.68
C PRO A 75 6.41 0.63 -3.17
N THR A 76 6.66 1.88 -3.58
CA THR A 76 7.79 2.67 -3.06
C THR A 76 7.66 2.92 -1.56
N ALA A 77 6.44 2.99 -1.03
CA ALA A 77 6.21 3.14 0.40
C ALA A 77 6.56 1.87 1.18
N LEU A 78 6.46 0.67 0.56
CA LEU A 78 6.92 -0.56 1.19
C LEU A 78 8.43 -0.51 1.39
N LEU A 79 9.17 -0.11 0.35
CA LEU A 79 10.63 0.03 0.43
C LEU A 79 11.03 1.07 1.49
N ALA A 80 10.41 2.25 1.46
CA ALA A 80 10.70 3.34 2.39
C ALA A 80 10.50 2.95 3.87
N HIS A 81 9.53 2.07 4.14
CA HIS A 81 9.21 1.61 5.50
C HIS A 81 9.82 0.26 5.87
N GLY A 82 10.67 -0.29 4.99
CA GLY A 82 11.40 -1.52 5.20
C GLY A 82 10.55 -2.79 5.17
N ILE A 83 9.49 -2.78 4.36
CA ILE A 83 8.53 -3.88 4.21
C ILE A 83 8.84 -4.69 2.95
N GLY A 84 8.81 -6.02 3.06
CA GLY A 84 8.87 -6.90 1.90
C GLY A 84 10.27 -7.27 1.40
N PHE A 85 11.33 -6.99 2.17
CA PHE A 85 12.69 -7.46 1.85
C PHE A 85 12.75 -8.98 1.71
N GLY A 86 13.49 -9.45 0.70
CA GLY A 86 13.58 -10.88 0.37
C GLY A 86 12.33 -11.47 -0.30
N ARG A 87 11.30 -10.65 -0.57
CA ARG A 87 10.09 -11.05 -1.33
C ARG A 87 10.15 -10.46 -2.75
N SER A 88 9.42 -11.07 -3.68
CA SER A 88 9.24 -10.50 -5.02
C SER A 88 8.24 -9.34 -4.97
N VAL A 89 8.67 -8.16 -5.39
CA VAL A 89 7.85 -6.94 -5.46
C VAL A 89 7.94 -6.36 -6.87
N THR A 90 6.83 -5.84 -7.39
CA THR A 90 6.77 -5.10 -8.66
C THR A 90 6.24 -3.69 -8.43
N THR A 91 6.45 -2.79 -9.38
CA THR A 91 6.02 -1.38 -9.32
C THR A 91 5.75 -0.86 -10.73
N HIS A 92 5.12 0.32 -10.83
CA HIS A 92 4.99 1.02 -12.10
C HIS A 92 6.38 1.30 -12.70
N PRO A 93 6.62 1.14 -14.02
CA PRO A 93 7.94 1.30 -14.62
C PRO A 93 8.63 2.62 -14.30
N LEU A 94 7.88 3.73 -14.23
CA LEU A 94 8.43 5.05 -13.87
C LEU A 94 8.92 5.16 -12.42
N ALA A 95 8.51 4.25 -11.54
CA ALA A 95 8.96 4.17 -10.16
C ALA A 95 10.06 3.11 -9.95
N LYS A 96 10.50 2.42 -11.02
CA LYS A 96 11.49 1.34 -10.96
C LYS A 96 12.79 1.79 -10.29
N ASP A 97 13.32 2.95 -10.66
CA ASP A 97 14.61 3.42 -10.14
C ASP A 97 14.57 3.67 -8.63
N LYS A 98 13.40 4.10 -8.10
CA LYS A 98 13.20 4.23 -6.65
C LYS A 98 13.23 2.87 -5.93
N MET A 99 12.81 1.80 -6.61
CA MET A 99 12.76 0.44 -6.06
C MET A 99 14.08 -0.32 -6.19
N MET A 100 14.98 0.09 -7.08
CA MET A 100 16.27 -0.57 -7.32
C MET A 100 17.38 -0.15 -6.36
N ASN A 101 17.16 0.92 -5.59
CA ASN A 101 18.18 1.59 -4.77
C ASN A 101 17.98 1.38 -3.26
N GLY A 102 17.23 0.36 -2.84
CA GLY A 102 16.99 0.09 -1.42
C GLY A 102 17.11 -1.38 -1.04
#